data_AF-A0ABD5B1Q6-F1
#
_entry.id   AF-A0ABD5B1Q6-F1
#
_cell.length_a   1.000
_cell.length_b   1.000
_cell.length_c   1.000
_cell.angle_alpha   90.00
_cell.angle_beta   90.00
_cell.angle_gamma   90.00
#
_symmetry.space_group_name_H-M   'P 1'
#
loop_
_entity.id
_entity.type
_entity.pdbx_description
1 polymer ?
#
loop_
_entity_poly.entity_id
_entity_poly.type
_entity_poly.pdbx_seq_one_letter_code
_entity_poly.pdbx_strand_id
1 'polypeptide(L)'
;MIDIGKIENDIKHTSEHLELMSKILTTVNIVHDILNNKNVSLAKDFEIEYPNFQYILVLSQFELSLILKAIFFSKSDLEKVHNIKKGLLILYETKVALDKFSPTLKRIKEDFPQFESEFSQTITLIKEVKKSISSDRRIEEIRNNVSAHINPNFLHYYKHIEKIDLFEDFTLLIKMKEIFRKIEDFVTLIRFSK
;
A
#
# COMPACT_ATOMS: atom_id res chain seq x y z
N MET A 1 20.28 -3.51 -10.30
CA MET A 1 19.87 -4.92 -10.48
C MET A 1 18.98 -5.29 -9.30
N ILE A 2 17.81 -5.89 -9.54
CA ILE A 2 16.96 -6.38 -8.45
C ILE A 2 17.70 -7.52 -7.73
N ASP A 3 17.73 -7.45 -6.40
CA ASP A 3 18.11 -8.58 -5.55
C ASP A 3 16.85 -9.42 -5.28
N ILE A 4 16.77 -10.59 -5.93
CA ILE A 4 15.63 -11.49 -5.76
C ILE A 4 15.53 -12.04 -4.35
N GLY A 5 16.67 -12.28 -3.67
CA GLY A 5 16.70 -12.75 -2.29
C GLY A 5 16.11 -11.71 -1.34
N LYS A 6 16.42 -10.42 -1.55
CA LYS A 6 15.77 -9.31 -0.81
C LYS A 6 14.25 -9.31 -1.04
N ILE A 7 13.78 -9.46 -2.29
CA ILE A 7 12.34 -9.49 -2.58
C ILE A 7 11.65 -10.67 -1.90
N GLU A 8 12.24 -11.86 -1.92
CA GLU A 8 11.65 -13.04 -1.27
C GLU A 8 11.58 -12.88 0.24
N ASN A 9 12.60 -12.28 0.85
CA ASN A 9 12.57 -11.94 2.26
C ASN A 9 11.48 -10.89 2.58
N ASP A 10 11.33 -9.86 1.74
CA ASP A 10 10.27 -8.86 1.90
C ASP A 10 8.87 -9.49 1.77
N ILE A 11 8.66 -10.42 0.83
CA ILE A 11 7.40 -11.18 0.68
C ILE A 11 7.11 -11.96 1.96
N LYS A 12 8.11 -12.70 2.47
CA LYS A 12 7.95 -13.48 3.70
C LYS A 12 7.57 -12.59 4.88
N HIS A 13 8.34 -11.53 5.12
CA HIS A 13 8.12 -10.61 6.22
C HIS A 13 6.74 -9.94 6.14
N THR A 14 6.37 -9.42 4.97
CA THR A 14 5.06 -8.77 4.79
C THR A 14 3.90 -9.76 4.89
N SER A 15 4.06 -11.01 4.44
CA SER A 15 3.06 -12.07 4.64
C SER A 15 2.84 -12.38 6.12
N GLU A 16 3.91 -12.60 6.88
CA GLU A 16 3.84 -12.83 8.33
C GLU A 16 3.19 -11.64 9.06
N HIS A 17 3.49 -10.42 8.62
CA HIS A 17 2.89 -9.21 9.15
C HIS A 17 1.39 -9.10 8.82
N LEU A 18 0.97 -9.44 7.59
CA LEU A 18 -0.45 -9.47 7.23
C LEU A 18 -1.23 -10.50 8.04
N GLU A 19 -0.66 -11.67 8.31
CA GLU A 19 -1.26 -12.67 9.19
C GLU A 19 -1.44 -12.15 10.63
N LEU A 20 -0.44 -11.43 11.15
CA LEU A 20 -0.53 -10.77 12.45
C LEU A 20 -1.64 -9.71 12.45
N MET A 21 -1.71 -8.84 11.44
CA MET A 21 -2.75 -7.82 11.32
C MET A 21 -4.15 -8.44 11.22
N SER A 22 -4.30 -9.53 10.48
CA SER A 22 -5.56 -10.28 10.41
C SER A 22 -6.00 -10.74 11.80
N LYS A 23 -5.09 -11.37 12.58
CA LYS A 23 -5.39 -11.81 13.95
C LYS A 23 -5.78 -10.65 14.86
N ILE A 24 -5.09 -9.52 14.77
CA ILE A 24 -5.41 -8.31 15.55
C ILE A 24 -6.80 -7.79 15.20
N LEU A 25 -7.09 -7.58 13.92
CA LEU A 25 -8.37 -7.05 13.46
C LEU A 25 -9.54 -7.97 13.84
N THR A 26 -9.36 -9.29 13.70
CA THR A 26 -10.36 -10.28 14.16
C THR A 26 -10.57 -10.21 15.66
N THR A 27 -9.49 -10.10 16.45
CA THR A 27 -9.60 -9.99 17.91
C THR A 27 -10.29 -8.70 18.33
N VAL A 28 -9.96 -7.57 17.71
CA VAL A 28 -10.62 -6.28 17.98
C VAL A 28 -12.11 -6.37 17.70
N ASN A 29 -12.52 -6.98 16.59
CA ASN A 29 -13.94 -7.18 16.27
C ASN A 29 -14.65 -8.01 17.35
N ILE A 30 -14.07 -9.15 17.75
CA ILE A 30 -14.65 -10.01 18.80
C ILE A 30 -14.79 -9.25 20.13
N VAL A 31 -13.75 -8.51 20.55
CA VAL A 31 -13.78 -7.73 21.79
C VAL A 31 -14.82 -6.62 21.70
N HIS A 32 -14.87 -5.91 20.59
CA HIS A 32 -15.83 -4.83 20.35
C HIS A 32 -17.27 -5.34 20.41
N ASP A 33 -17.56 -6.50 19.80
CA ASP A 33 -18.88 -7.12 19.85
C ASP A 33 -19.28 -7.51 21.29
N ILE A 34 -18.35 -8.05 22.08
CA ILE A 34 -18.59 -8.38 23.49
C ILE A 34 -18.90 -7.13 24.32
N LEU A 35 -18.13 -6.05 24.12
CA LEU A 35 -18.34 -4.80 24.86
C LEU A 35 -19.63 -4.10 24.47
N ASN A 36 -19.97 -4.07 23.18
CA ASN A 36 -21.24 -3.54 22.70
C ASN A 36 -22.44 -4.30 23.28
N ASN A 37 -22.37 -5.64 23.32
CA ASN A 37 -23.39 -6.46 23.98
C ASN A 37 -23.53 -6.16 25.47
N LYS A 38 -22.51 -5.58 26.10
CA LYS A 38 -22.51 -5.16 27.51
C LYS A 38 -22.74 -3.66 27.70
N ASN A 39 -23.06 -2.90 26.64
CA ASN A 39 -23.18 -1.44 26.65
C ASN A 39 -21.93 -0.73 27.23
N VAL A 40 -20.74 -1.29 26.97
CA VAL A 40 -19.45 -0.70 27.35
C VAL A 40 -18.82 -0.09 26.10
N SER A 41 -18.48 1.19 26.15
CA SER A 41 -17.73 1.83 25.06
C SER A 41 -16.29 1.37 25.05
N LEU A 42 -15.78 1.00 23.87
CA LEU A 42 -14.36 0.74 23.65
C LEU A 42 -13.54 2.02 23.97
N ALA A 43 -12.38 1.87 24.61
CA ALA A 43 -11.44 2.99 24.71
C ALA A 43 -10.98 3.41 23.31
N LYS A 44 -10.82 4.72 23.07
CA LYS A 44 -10.39 5.28 21.77
C LYS A 44 -9.12 4.62 21.23
N ASP A 45 -8.25 4.19 22.12
CA ASP A 45 -7.01 3.46 21.85
C ASP A 45 -7.17 2.14 21.08
N PHE A 46 -8.40 1.59 21.01
CA PHE A 46 -8.72 0.36 20.26
C PHE A 46 -9.48 0.64 18.95
N GLU A 47 -9.56 1.90 18.51
CA GLU A 47 -10.15 2.24 17.21
C GLU A 47 -9.39 1.52 16.07
N ILE A 48 -10.12 0.71 15.31
CA ILE A 48 -9.62 -0.15 14.21
C ILE A 48 -8.86 0.59 13.11
N GLU A 49 -8.93 1.92 13.09
CA GLU A 49 -8.37 2.77 12.05
C GLU A 49 -6.84 2.71 12.02
N TYR A 50 -6.19 2.52 13.18
CA TYR A 50 -4.73 2.42 13.25
C TYR A 50 -4.22 1.09 12.66
N PRO A 51 -4.73 -0.09 13.10
CA PRO A 51 -4.44 -1.35 12.41
C PRO A 51 -4.81 -1.35 10.92
N ASN A 52 -5.92 -0.70 10.53
CA ASN A 52 -6.31 -0.61 9.12
C ASN A 52 -5.33 0.22 8.29
N PHE A 53 -4.84 1.34 8.84
CA PHE A 53 -3.82 2.15 8.17
C PHE A 53 -2.53 1.35 7.93
N GLN A 54 -2.05 0.66 8.97
CA GLN A 54 -0.88 -0.21 8.88
C GLN A 54 -1.11 -1.34 7.86
N TYR A 55 -2.26 -2.00 7.94
CA TYR A 55 -2.65 -3.10 7.04
C TYR A 55 -2.54 -2.70 5.56
N ILE A 56 -3.04 -1.52 5.18
CA ILE A 56 -2.98 -1.06 3.79
C ILE A 56 -1.54 -0.86 3.32
N LEU A 57 -0.67 -0.31 4.16
CA LEU A 57 0.74 -0.11 3.82
C LEU A 57 1.44 -1.46 3.64
N VAL A 58 1.22 -2.41 4.56
CA VAL A 58 1.84 -3.74 4.49
C VAL A 58 1.30 -4.52 3.28
N LEU A 59 -0.01 -4.46 3.02
CA LEU A 59 -0.63 -5.11 1.87
C LEU A 59 -0.07 -4.58 0.55
N SER A 60 0.06 -3.25 0.45
CA SER A 60 0.65 -2.62 -0.74
C SER A 60 2.10 -3.05 -0.96
N GLN A 61 2.89 -3.16 0.11
CA GLN A 61 4.27 -3.65 0.04
C GLN A 61 4.36 -5.13 -0.36
N PHE A 62 3.47 -5.97 0.17
CA PHE A 62 3.38 -7.39 -0.18
C PHE A 62 3.07 -7.56 -1.67
N GLU A 63 2.00 -6.93 -2.14
CA GLU A 63 1.55 -6.98 -3.53
C GLU A 63 2.62 -6.44 -4.49
N LEU A 64 3.24 -5.30 -4.18
CA LEU A 64 4.36 -4.79 -4.98
C LEU A 64 5.54 -5.75 -5.01
N SER A 65 5.83 -6.46 -3.92
CA SER A 65 6.91 -7.45 -3.90
C SER A 65 6.60 -8.67 -4.77
N LEU A 66 5.35 -9.13 -4.78
CA LEU A 66 4.89 -10.17 -5.72
C LEU A 66 5.01 -9.71 -7.17
N ILE A 67 4.62 -8.47 -7.48
CA ILE A 67 4.76 -7.88 -8.82
C ILE A 67 6.22 -7.80 -9.24
N LEU A 68 7.11 -7.30 -8.38
CA LEU A 68 8.54 -7.20 -8.69
C LEU A 68 9.17 -8.59 -8.89
N LYS A 69 8.79 -9.60 -8.11
CA LYS A 69 9.18 -10.99 -8.33
C LYS A 69 8.70 -11.50 -9.69
N ALA A 70 7.44 -11.24 -10.04
CA ALA A 70 6.88 -11.65 -11.33
C ALA A 70 7.59 -10.97 -12.52
N ILE A 71 7.94 -9.69 -12.40
CA ILE A 71 8.73 -8.95 -13.41
C ILE A 71 10.12 -9.58 -13.56
N PHE A 72 10.78 -9.94 -12.45
CA PHE A 72 12.10 -10.58 -12.49
C PHE A 72 12.10 -11.91 -13.26
N PHE A 73 11.05 -12.72 -13.10
CA PHE A 73 10.90 -14.00 -13.79
C PHE A 73 10.19 -13.93 -15.15
N SER A 74 9.83 -12.72 -15.62
CA SER A 74 9.13 -12.56 -16.88
C SER A 74 10.00 -12.96 -18.07
N LYS A 75 9.44 -13.76 -18.97
CA LYS A 75 10.11 -14.28 -20.19
C LYS A 75 9.93 -13.38 -21.40
N SER A 76 9.02 -12.40 -21.31
CA SER A 76 8.75 -11.44 -22.38
C SER A 76 8.47 -10.06 -21.80
N ASP A 77 8.64 -9.03 -22.62
CA ASP A 77 8.30 -7.66 -22.23
C ASP A 77 6.78 -7.48 -22.03
N LEU A 78 5.96 -8.26 -22.74
CA LEU A 78 4.51 -8.26 -22.54
C LEU A 78 4.12 -8.73 -21.13
N GLU A 79 4.80 -9.75 -20.60
CA GLU A 79 4.62 -10.19 -19.21
C GLU A 79 5.03 -9.09 -18.22
N LYS A 80 6.12 -8.38 -18.48
CA LYS A 80 6.55 -7.24 -17.64
C LYS A 80 5.53 -6.11 -17.66
N VAL A 81 5.06 -5.72 -18.85
CA VAL A 81 4.00 -4.71 -19.01
C VAL A 81 2.76 -5.11 -18.21
N HIS A 82 2.32 -6.36 -18.32
CA HIS A 82 1.14 -6.85 -17.58
C HIS A 82 1.32 -6.75 -16.06
N ASN A 83 2.50 -7.12 -15.55
CA ASN A 83 2.80 -7.02 -14.13
C ASN A 83 2.95 -5.55 -13.67
N ILE A 84 3.59 -4.68 -14.45
CA ILE A 84 3.69 -3.24 -14.16
C ILE A 84 2.31 -2.61 -14.10
N LYS A 85 1.43 -2.95 -15.04
CA LYS A 85 0.03 -2.49 -15.07
C LYS A 85 -0.68 -2.77 -13.74
N LYS A 86 -0.51 -3.98 -13.18
CA LYS A 86 -1.04 -4.33 -11.86
C LYS A 86 -0.37 -3.53 -10.75
N GLY A 87 0.94 -3.35 -10.80
CA GLY A 87 1.68 -2.50 -9.87
C GLY A 87 1.14 -1.07 -9.82
N LEU A 88 0.90 -0.45 -10.97
CA LEU A 88 0.33 0.91 -11.07
C LEU A 88 -1.10 0.98 -10.51
N LEU A 89 -1.91 -0.07 -10.70
CA LEU A 89 -3.23 -0.17 -10.08
C LEU A 89 -3.12 -0.20 -8.54
N ILE A 90 -2.22 -1.03 -8.00
CA ILE A 90 -1.96 -1.09 -6.55
C ILE A 90 -1.58 0.31 -6.03
N LEU A 91 -0.67 1.01 -6.70
CA LEU A 91 -0.30 2.38 -6.31
C LEU A 91 -1.51 3.31 -6.24
N TYR A 92 -2.37 3.29 -7.26
CA TYR A 92 -3.60 4.09 -7.28
C TYR A 92 -4.51 3.80 -6.09
N GLU A 93 -4.76 2.52 -5.81
CA GLU A 93 -5.61 2.08 -4.70
C GLU A 93 -5.00 2.47 -3.34
N THR A 94 -3.69 2.30 -3.18
CA THR A 94 -2.97 2.75 -1.98
C THR A 94 -3.12 4.27 -1.79
N LYS A 95 -2.95 5.07 -2.85
CA LYS A 95 -3.15 6.53 -2.77
C LYS A 95 -4.56 6.88 -2.27
N VAL A 96 -5.58 6.31 -2.90
CA VAL A 96 -6.98 6.56 -2.53
C VAL A 96 -7.24 6.15 -1.08
N ALA A 97 -6.63 5.06 -0.63
CA ALA A 97 -6.71 4.63 0.74
C ALA A 97 -6.02 5.63 1.69
N LEU A 98 -4.79 6.07 1.38
CA LEU A 98 -4.05 7.07 2.17
C LEU A 98 -4.77 8.43 2.30
N ASP A 99 -5.62 8.81 1.34
CA ASP A 99 -6.46 10.01 1.48
C ASP A 99 -7.44 9.89 2.66
N LYS A 100 -7.98 8.70 2.90
CA LYS A 100 -8.95 8.43 3.97
C LYS A 100 -8.34 8.43 5.37
N PHE A 101 -7.02 8.24 5.51
CA PHE A 101 -6.34 8.17 6.81
C PHE A 101 -5.75 9.49 7.30
N SER A 102 -5.98 10.60 6.59
CA SER A 102 -5.57 11.93 7.05
C SER A 102 -6.05 12.28 8.47
N PRO A 103 -7.29 11.92 8.89
CA PRO A 103 -7.75 12.12 10.26
C PRO A 103 -7.03 11.24 11.29
N THR A 104 -6.68 10.00 10.93
CA THR A 104 -5.92 9.07 11.78
C THR A 104 -4.52 9.62 12.05
N LEU A 105 -3.84 10.14 11.03
CA LEU A 105 -2.54 10.78 11.19
C LEU A 105 -2.62 12.00 12.12
N LYS A 106 -3.65 12.84 11.97
CA LYS A 106 -3.84 14.00 12.87
C LYS A 106 -3.95 13.56 14.34
N ARG A 107 -4.72 12.50 14.64
CA ARG A 107 -4.83 11.95 15.99
C ARG A 107 -3.50 11.41 16.52
N ILE A 108 -2.76 10.65 15.71
CA ILE A 108 -1.44 10.11 16.10
C ILE A 108 -0.50 11.24 16.54
N LYS A 109 -0.50 12.38 15.84
CA LYS A 109 0.29 13.54 16.23
C LYS A 109 -0.12 14.11 17.59
N GLU A 110 -1.43 14.17 17.86
CA GLU A 110 -1.98 14.69 19.12
C GLU A 110 -1.68 13.74 20.29
N ASP A 111 -1.78 12.43 20.08
CA ASP A 111 -1.56 11.39 21.10
C ASP A 111 -0.06 11.18 21.42
N PHE A 112 0.82 11.46 20.45
CA PHE A 112 2.27 11.24 20.58
C PHE A 112 3.12 12.45 20.15
N PRO A 113 3.04 13.57 20.89
CA PRO A 113 3.72 14.82 20.52
C PRO A 113 5.26 14.70 20.49
N GLN A 114 5.83 13.70 21.17
CA GLN A 114 7.26 13.43 21.17
C GLN A 114 7.82 13.00 19.80
N PHE A 115 6.96 12.58 18.86
CA PHE A 115 7.35 12.13 17.51
C PHE A 115 7.00 13.14 16.40
N GLU A 116 6.94 14.44 16.72
CA GLU A 116 6.58 15.51 15.78
C GLU A 116 7.46 15.54 14.51
N SER A 117 8.75 15.21 14.66
CA SER A 117 9.71 15.19 13.54
C SER A 117 9.41 14.05 12.58
N GLU A 118 9.26 12.84 13.11
CA GLU A 118 8.93 11.62 12.38
C GLU A 118 7.56 11.73 11.72
N PHE A 119 6.60 12.38 12.39
CA PHE A 119 5.29 12.69 11.82
C PHE A 119 5.41 13.60 10.61
N SER A 120 6.17 14.69 10.71
CA SER A 120 6.39 15.65 9.62
C SER A 120 7.05 15.00 8.40
N GLN A 121 8.01 14.10 8.63
CA GLN A 121 8.64 13.30 7.58
C GLN A 121 7.63 12.37 6.92
N THR A 122 6.82 11.67 7.71
CA THR A 122 5.78 10.75 7.22
C THR A 122 4.74 11.47 6.36
N ILE A 123 4.27 12.65 6.78
CA ILE A 123 3.35 13.48 5.99
C ILE A 123 4.00 13.91 4.66
N THR A 124 5.29 14.21 4.66
CA THR A 124 6.02 14.56 3.44
C THR A 124 6.09 13.38 2.47
N LEU A 125 6.38 12.17 2.98
CA LEU A 125 6.37 10.94 2.19
C LEU A 125 4.98 10.65 1.59
N ILE A 126 3.92 10.80 2.38
CA ILE A 126 2.54 10.61 1.89
C ILE A 126 2.19 11.62 0.79
N LYS A 127 2.60 12.89 0.95
CA LYS A 127 2.43 13.91 -0.08
C LYS A 127 3.21 13.55 -1.36
N GLU A 128 4.41 13.01 -1.22
CA GLU A 128 5.21 12.54 -2.35
C GLU A 128 4.51 11.43 -3.13
N VAL A 129 4.02 10.39 -2.43
CA VAL A 129 3.21 9.30 -3.03
C VAL A 129 2.04 9.88 -3.82
N LYS A 130 1.25 10.74 -3.17
CA LYS A 130 0.06 11.34 -3.80
C LYS A 130 0.42 12.15 -5.03
N LYS A 131 1.50 12.93 -4.96
CA LYS A 131 1.97 13.76 -6.08
C LYS A 131 2.43 12.89 -7.24
N SER A 132 3.32 11.91 -7.00
CA SER A 132 3.84 11.03 -8.04
C SER A 132 2.73 10.29 -8.78
N ILE A 133 1.71 9.84 -8.07
CA ILE A 133 0.60 9.10 -8.68
C ILE A 133 -0.37 10.04 -9.41
N SER A 134 -0.67 11.21 -8.84
CA SER A 134 -1.64 12.14 -9.45
C SER A 134 -1.06 12.93 -10.63
N SER A 135 0.26 13.10 -10.70
CA SER A 135 0.91 13.72 -11.86
C SER A 135 0.88 12.82 -13.09
N ASP A 136 0.65 11.51 -12.90
CA ASP A 136 0.63 10.54 -13.99
C ASP A 136 -0.79 10.12 -14.35
N ARG A 137 -1.37 10.82 -15.33
CA ARG A 137 -2.70 10.51 -15.88
C ARG A 137 -2.82 9.07 -16.38
N ARG A 138 -1.71 8.44 -16.79
CA ARG A 138 -1.70 7.06 -17.29
C ARG A 138 -2.14 6.09 -16.21
N ILE A 139 -1.81 6.34 -14.94
CA ILE A 139 -2.19 5.46 -13.82
C ILE A 139 -3.71 5.43 -13.63
N GLU A 140 -4.37 6.58 -13.72
CA GLU A 140 -5.83 6.67 -13.63
C GLU A 140 -6.52 6.02 -14.84
N GLU A 141 -6.01 6.26 -16.05
CA GLU A 141 -6.48 5.59 -17.25
C GLU A 141 -6.30 4.07 -17.17
N ILE A 142 -5.16 3.61 -16.66
CA ILE A 142 -4.88 2.19 -16.41
C ILE A 142 -5.96 1.67 -15.48
N ARG A 143 -6.21 2.26 -14.31
CA ARG A 143 -7.26 1.81 -13.37
C ARG A 143 -8.63 1.67 -14.04
N ASN A 144 -9.02 2.62 -14.89
CA ASN A 144 -10.32 2.56 -15.58
C ASN A 144 -10.40 1.45 -16.64
N ASN A 145 -9.26 0.95 -17.12
CA ASN A 145 -9.13 -0.07 -18.16
C ASN A 145 -8.48 -1.38 -17.67
N VAL A 146 -8.11 -1.47 -16.38
CA VAL A 146 -7.68 -2.71 -15.72
C VAL A 146 -8.92 -3.31 -15.08
N SER A 147 -9.50 -4.32 -15.73
CA SER A 147 -10.47 -5.29 -15.17
C SER A 147 -11.89 -4.73 -14.90
N ALA A 148 -12.91 -5.15 -15.65
CA ALA A 148 -13.48 -6.50 -15.53
C ALA A 148 -13.79 -7.24 -16.84
N HIS A 149 -13.48 -6.66 -18.00
CA HIS A 149 -13.81 -7.25 -19.31
C HIS A 149 -12.59 -7.30 -20.22
N ILE A 150 -12.40 -8.41 -20.92
CA ILE A 150 -11.48 -8.48 -22.06
C ILE A 150 -12.06 -7.52 -23.11
N ASN A 151 -11.34 -6.43 -23.42
CA ASN A 151 -11.78 -5.51 -24.44
C ASN A 151 -11.73 -6.27 -25.78
N PRO A 152 -12.88 -6.47 -26.48
CA PRO A 152 -12.90 -7.19 -27.75
C PRO A 152 -12.12 -6.44 -28.85
N ASN A 153 -11.86 -5.14 -28.66
CA ASN A 153 -11.02 -4.34 -29.53
C ASN A 153 -9.54 -4.44 -29.09
N PHE A 154 -8.80 -5.33 -29.75
CA PHE A 154 -7.36 -5.53 -29.51
C PHE A 154 -6.54 -4.24 -29.64
N LEU A 155 -6.83 -3.37 -30.62
CA LEU A 155 -6.13 -2.09 -30.80
C LEU A 155 -6.33 -1.17 -29.59
N HIS A 156 -7.53 -1.11 -29.04
CA HIS A 156 -7.80 -0.32 -27.85
C HIS A 156 -7.08 -0.88 -26.63
N TYR A 157 -7.08 -2.20 -26.46
CA TYR A 157 -6.31 -2.88 -25.41
C TYR A 157 -4.81 -2.60 -25.53
N TYR A 158 -4.26 -2.70 -26.74
CA TYR A 158 -2.84 -2.53 -27.02
C TYR A 158 -2.37 -1.07 -26.83
N LYS A 159 -3.20 -0.08 -27.15
CA LYS A 159 -2.91 1.35 -26.90
C LYS A 159 -2.64 1.67 -25.41
N HIS A 160 -3.20 0.90 -24.49
CA HIS A 160 -2.90 1.06 -23.06
C HIS A 160 -1.60 0.37 -22.65
N ILE A 161 -1.21 -0.68 -23.36
CA ILE A 161 0.09 -1.35 -23.19
C ILE A 161 1.23 -0.44 -23.65
N GLU A 162 1.05 0.25 -24.78
CA GLU A 162 2.06 1.18 -25.33
C GLU A 162 2.38 2.38 -24.42
N LYS A 163 1.49 2.71 -23.46
CA LYS A 163 1.69 3.81 -22.52
C LYS A 163 2.62 3.45 -21.36
N ILE A 164 2.93 2.17 -21.16
CA ILE A 164 3.80 1.70 -20.09
C ILE A 164 5.25 1.83 -20.52
N ASP A 165 6.03 2.55 -19.73
CA ASP A 165 7.48 2.61 -19.86
C ASP A 165 8.09 1.59 -18.89
N LEU A 166 8.69 0.53 -19.44
CA LEU A 166 9.22 -0.57 -18.64
C LEU A 166 10.27 -0.14 -17.62
N PHE A 167 11.05 0.90 -17.90
CA PHE A 167 12.14 1.34 -17.02
C PHE A 167 11.64 2.34 -15.98
N GLU A 168 10.93 3.38 -16.42
CA GLU A 168 10.41 4.43 -15.54
C GLU A 168 9.37 3.87 -14.57
N ASP A 169 8.41 3.10 -15.07
CA ASP A 169 7.32 2.58 -14.24
C ASP A 169 7.84 1.53 -13.26
N PHE A 170 8.77 0.68 -13.69
CA PHE A 170 9.45 -0.25 -12.78
C PHE A 170 10.23 0.46 -11.67
N THR A 171 10.95 1.53 -12.01
CA THR A 171 11.67 2.37 -11.04
C THR A 171 10.69 3.02 -10.06
N LEU A 172 9.54 3.46 -10.54
CA LEU A 172 8.46 3.99 -9.71
C LEU A 172 7.95 2.93 -8.72
N LEU A 173 7.71 1.68 -9.15
CA LEU A 173 7.24 0.62 -8.26
C LEU A 173 8.24 0.34 -7.12
N ILE A 174 9.54 0.27 -7.42
CA ILE A 174 10.60 0.07 -6.42
C ILE A 174 10.61 1.26 -5.44
N LYS A 175 10.61 2.49 -5.97
CA LYS A 175 10.62 3.71 -5.15
C LYS A 175 9.41 3.76 -4.21
N MET A 176 8.22 3.46 -4.72
CA MET A 176 6.98 3.50 -3.93
C MET A 176 6.98 2.43 -2.83
N LYS A 177 7.46 1.21 -3.12
CA LYS A 177 7.63 0.17 -2.09
C LYS A 177 8.52 0.65 -0.93
N GLU A 178 9.66 1.28 -1.24
CA GLU A 178 10.57 1.81 -0.21
C GLU A 178 9.93 2.97 0.58
N ILE A 179 9.12 3.83 -0.06
CA ILE A 179 8.36 4.87 0.64
C ILE A 179 7.31 4.26 1.57
N PHE A 180 6.56 3.26 1.12
CA PHE A 180 5.55 2.58 1.94
C PHE A 180 6.17 1.93 3.17
N ARG A 181 7.34 1.31 3.01
CA ARG A 181 8.12 0.78 4.13
C ARG A 181 8.44 1.85 5.16
N LYS A 182 8.98 3.00 4.75
CA LYS A 182 9.31 4.11 5.67
C LYS A 182 8.09 4.64 6.43
N ILE A 183 6.94 4.74 5.76
CA ILE A 183 5.68 5.15 6.40
C ILE A 183 5.25 4.08 7.42
N GLU A 184 5.37 2.80 7.06
CA GLU A 184 5.03 1.67 7.93
C GLU A 184 5.96 1.58 9.15
N ASP A 185 7.27 1.78 8.98
CA ASP A 185 8.25 1.82 10.07
C ASP A 185 7.86 2.86 11.14
N PHE A 186 7.37 4.04 10.72
CA PHE A 186 6.85 5.06 11.63
C PHE A 186 5.60 4.58 12.39
N VAL A 187 4.64 3.95 11.71
CA VAL A 187 3.44 3.38 12.35
C VAL A 187 3.84 2.28 13.34
N THR A 188 4.80 1.43 12.97
CA THR A 188 5.32 0.42 13.88
C THR A 188 6.00 1.03 15.11
N LEU A 189 6.81 2.08 14.93
CA LEU A 189 7.46 2.81 16.04
C LEU A 189 6.43 3.33 17.04
N ILE A 190 5.42 4.06 16.57
CA ILE A 190 4.37 4.62 17.43
C ILE A 190 3.66 3.51 18.23
N ARG A 191 3.36 2.38 17.60
CA ARG A 191 2.70 1.24 18.25
C ARG A 191 3.49 0.64 19.40
N PHE A 192 4.82 0.58 19.28
CA PHE A 192 5.71 0.02 20.30
C PHE A 192 6.22 1.07 21.31
N SER A 193 5.83 2.33 21.15
CA SER A 193 6.24 3.44 22.04
C SER A 193 5.28 3.70 23.20
N LYS A 194 4.28 2.81 23.40
CA LYS A 194 3.38 2.81 24.57
C LYS A 194 4.00 2.08 25.75
#